data_AF-A0A1C6IPF3-F1
#
_entry.id   AF-A0A1C6IPF3-F1
#
_cell.length_a   1.000
_cell.length_b   1.000
_cell.length_c   1.000
_cell.angle_alpha   90.00
_cell.angle_beta   90.00
_cell.angle_gamma   90.00
#
_symmetry.space_group_name_H-M   'P 1'
#
loop_
_entity.id
_entity.type
_entity.pdbx_description
1 polymer ?
#
loop_
_entity_poly.entity_id
_entity_poly.type
_entity_poly.pdbx_seq_one_letter_code
_entity_poly.pdbx_strand_id
1 'polypeptide(L)'
;MAEKINAYCSICGKGYYVCNSCNEFMRLSPWKIHTDTAEHYKIYQIIHGLSTNVYSKAEAKEKLANVDLSDLEDLRENIKAIIKDILNNDKEKDIQNTENANKTENNVTIKRKRNKQKFVE
;
A
#
# COMPACT_ATOMS: atom_id res chain seq x y z
N MET A 1 -1.07 8.48 -27.59
CA MET A 1 -1.63 7.13 -27.37
C MET A 1 -2.11 7.11 -25.93
N ALA A 2 -3.42 6.95 -25.69
CA ALA A 2 -3.94 6.90 -24.33
C ALA A 2 -3.60 5.53 -23.74
N GLU A 3 -2.63 5.50 -22.85
CA GLU A 3 -2.26 4.31 -22.09
C GLU A 3 -3.48 3.85 -21.28
N LYS A 4 -3.90 2.58 -21.44
CA LYS A 4 -5.07 2.07 -20.73
C LYS A 4 -4.76 1.94 -19.24
N ILE A 5 -5.51 2.64 -18.40
CA ILE A 5 -5.44 2.52 -16.94
C ILE A 5 -5.57 1.04 -16.55
N ASN A 6 -4.62 0.54 -15.77
CA ASN A 6 -4.60 -0.85 -15.29
C ASN A 6 -4.36 -0.99 -13.78
N ALA A 7 -4.07 0.10 -13.08
CA ALA A 7 -3.93 0.14 -11.62
C ALA A 7 -4.65 1.36 -11.04
N TYR A 8 -5.00 1.29 -9.76
CA TYR A 8 -5.63 2.37 -9.01
C TYR A 8 -4.86 2.61 -7.72
N CYS A 9 -4.60 3.88 -7.41
CA CYS A 9 -3.84 4.23 -6.22
C CYS A 9 -4.67 3.98 -4.95
N SER A 10 -4.12 3.29 -3.97
CA SER A 10 -4.80 3.04 -2.69
C SER A 10 -5.04 4.30 -1.85
N ILE A 11 -4.32 5.39 -2.13
CA ILE A 11 -4.35 6.63 -1.34
C ILE A 11 -5.29 7.68 -1.95
N CYS A 12 -5.12 8.03 -3.23
CA CYS A 12 -6.00 8.98 -3.92
C CYS A 12 -7.11 8.31 -4.75
N GLY A 13 -6.97 7.04 -5.13
CA GLY A 13 -7.94 6.37 -6.00
C GLY A 13 -7.80 6.72 -7.49
N LYS A 14 -6.88 7.62 -7.87
CA LYS A 14 -6.57 7.92 -9.28
C LYS A 14 -6.15 6.65 -10.01
N GLY A 15 -6.70 6.46 -11.20
CA GLY A 15 -6.30 5.40 -12.10
C GLY A 15 -5.00 5.79 -12.81
N TYR A 16 -4.02 4.89 -12.81
CA TYR A 16 -2.74 5.10 -13.46
C TYR A 16 -2.32 3.88 -14.28
N TYR A 17 -1.37 4.10 -15.18
CA TYR A 17 -0.81 3.04 -16.01
C TYR A 17 0.48 2.50 -15.42
N VAL A 18 0.56 1.18 -15.34
CA VAL A 18 1.72 0.43 -14.89
C VAL A 18 2.13 -0.54 -15.99
N CYS A 19 3.34 -0.42 -16.51
CA CYS A 19 3.84 -1.38 -17.47
C CYS A 19 4.18 -2.71 -16.77
N ASN A 20 3.32 -3.73 -16.96
CA ASN A 20 3.57 -5.09 -16.43
C ASN A 20 4.67 -5.86 -17.18
N SER A 21 5.06 -5.41 -18.38
CA SER A 21 6.08 -6.08 -19.19
C SER A 21 7.51 -5.78 -18.70
N CYS A 22 7.73 -4.64 -18.04
CA CYS A 22 9.02 -4.27 -17.46
C CYS A 22 9.15 -4.75 -16.01
N ASN A 23 9.03 -6.06 -15.79
CA ASN A 23 9.05 -6.68 -14.47
C ASN A 23 10.32 -6.34 -13.65
N GLU A 24 11.46 -6.10 -14.33
CA GLU A 24 12.70 -5.65 -13.68
C GLU A 24 12.60 -4.26 -13.05
N PHE A 25 11.85 -3.33 -13.66
CA PHE A 25 11.59 -2.02 -13.08
C PHE A 25 10.64 -2.09 -11.88
N MET A 26 9.72 -3.07 -11.83
CA MET A 26 8.88 -3.30 -10.67
C MET A 26 9.67 -3.78 -9.45
N ARG A 27 10.71 -4.60 -9.65
CA ARG A 27 11.62 -5.01 -8.57
C ARG A 27 12.37 -3.82 -7.95
N LEU A 28 12.72 -2.84 -8.77
CA LEU A 28 13.40 -1.61 -8.35
C LEU A 28 12.46 -0.60 -7.68
N SER A 29 11.15 -0.70 -7.92
CA SER A 29 10.15 0.25 -7.42
C SER A 29 8.84 -0.44 -7.06
N PRO A 30 8.83 -1.25 -5.99
CA PRO A 30 7.64 -1.99 -5.54
C PRO A 30 6.47 -1.07 -5.17
N TRP A 31 6.76 0.20 -4.86
CA TRP A 31 5.75 1.21 -4.55
C TRP A 31 4.77 1.48 -5.69
N LYS A 32 5.19 1.35 -6.96
CA LYS A 32 4.31 1.55 -8.13
C LYS A 32 3.15 0.55 -8.21
N ILE A 33 3.19 -0.53 -7.44
CA ILE A 33 2.11 -1.53 -7.38
C ILE A 33 0.93 -1.01 -6.54
N HIS A 34 1.23 -0.17 -5.54
CA HIS A 34 0.24 0.28 -4.56
C HIS A 34 -0.18 1.73 -4.79
N THR A 35 0.70 2.54 -5.37
CA THR A 35 0.52 3.99 -5.46
C THR A 35 1.07 4.56 -6.76
N ASP A 36 0.44 5.64 -7.22
CA ASP A 36 0.83 6.38 -8.43
C ASP A 36 2.13 7.18 -8.24
N THR A 37 2.32 7.79 -7.06
CA THR A 37 3.49 8.62 -6.73
C THR A 37 4.27 8.06 -5.55
N ALA A 38 5.56 8.40 -5.48
CA ALA A 38 6.40 8.04 -4.33
C ALA A 38 5.92 8.68 -3.02
N GLU A 39 5.25 9.83 -3.10
CA GLU A 39 4.74 10.54 -1.92
C GLU A 39 3.51 9.83 -1.34
N HIS A 40 2.60 9.39 -2.21
CA HIS A 40 1.51 8.50 -1.81
C HIS A 40 2.03 7.23 -1.16
N TYR A 41 3.15 6.68 -1.64
CA TYR A 41 3.76 5.52 -0.99
C TYR A 41 4.26 5.81 0.43
N LYS A 42 4.90 6.96 0.67
CA LYS A 42 5.33 7.35 2.02
C LYS A 42 4.15 7.44 2.98
N ILE A 43 3.05 8.06 2.54
CA ILE A 43 1.81 8.15 3.32
C ILE A 43 1.26 6.75 3.61
N TYR A 44 1.21 5.88 2.60
CA TYR A 44 0.80 4.49 2.75
C TYR A 44 1.65 3.77 3.80
N GLN A 45 2.97 3.91 3.77
CA GLN A 45 3.87 3.28 4.73
C GLN A 45 3.65 3.80 6.16
N ILE A 46 3.40 5.09 6.34
CA ILE A 46 3.13 5.67 7.66
C ILE A 46 1.82 5.12 8.23
N ILE A 47 0.75 5.11 7.43
CA ILE A 47 -0.55 4.58 7.84
C ILE A 47 -0.47 3.08 8.13
N HIS A 48 0.18 2.32 7.26
CA HIS A 48 0.38 0.89 7.45
C HIS A 48 1.22 0.61 8.71
N GLY A 49 2.29 1.38 8.94
CA GLY A 49 3.13 1.29 10.14
C GLY A 49 2.35 1.60 11.42
N LEU A 50 1.46 2.59 11.38
CA LEU A 50 0.58 2.91 12.50
C LEU A 50 -0.45 1.80 12.75
N SER A 51 -1.08 1.29 11.69
CA SER A 51 -2.05 0.18 11.78
C SER A 51 -1.42 -1.10 12.29
N THR A 52 -0.14 -1.34 11.99
CA THR A 52 0.62 -2.49 12.47
C THR A 52 1.30 -2.25 13.81
N ASN A 53 1.07 -1.10 14.45
CA ASN A 53 1.68 -0.70 15.73
C ASN A 53 3.24 -0.70 15.70
N VAL A 54 3.84 -0.50 14.53
CA VAL A 54 5.30 -0.42 14.36
C VAL A 54 5.84 0.92 14.85
N TYR A 55 5.05 1.99 14.74
CA TYR A 55 5.40 3.34 15.22
C TYR A 55 4.25 3.92 16.04
N SER A 56 4.57 4.78 16.99
CA SER A 56 3.56 5.53 17.76
C SER A 56 2.97 6.69 16.93
N LYS A 57 1.77 7.19 17.31
CA LYS A 57 1.16 8.36 16.65
C LYS A 57 2.09 9.58 16.61
N ALA A 58 2.91 9.77 17.65
CA ALA A 58 3.91 10.84 17.70
C ALA A 58 4.96 10.70 16.58
N GLU A 59 5.57 9.52 16.43
CA GLU A 59 6.54 9.26 15.36
C GLU A 59 5.89 9.34 13.97
N ALA A 60 4.64 8.88 13.86
CA ALA A 60 3.87 9.00 12.62
C ALA A 60 3.66 10.46 12.25
N LYS A 61 3.35 11.35 13.21
CA LYS A 61 3.20 12.79 12.99
C LYS A 61 4.50 13.44 12.51
N GLU A 62 5.65 13.08 13.12
CA GLU A 62 6.95 13.58 12.68
C GLU A 62 7.30 13.14 11.25
N LYS A 63 7.03 11.89 10.92
CA LYS A 63 7.23 11.39 9.55
C LYS A 63 6.28 12.04 8.56
N LEU A 64 5.03 12.26 8.95
CA LEU A 64 4.04 12.92 8.11
C LEU A 64 4.39 14.39 7.84
N ALA A 65 4.98 15.07 8.83
CA ALA A 65 5.46 16.45 8.69
C ALA A 65 6.63 16.60 7.70
N ASN A 66 7.37 15.52 7.45
CA ASN A 66 8.46 15.48 6.47
C ASN A 66 7.99 15.07 5.06
N VAL A 67 6.71 14.77 4.86
CA VAL A 67 6.14 14.41 3.57
C VAL A 67 5.37 15.61 3.02
N ASP A 68 5.53 15.88 1.73
CA ASP A 68 4.73 16.93 1.09
C ASP A 68 3.27 16.45 1.00
N LEU A 69 2.39 17.28 1.54
CA LEU A 69 0.99 16.98 1.73
C LEU A 69 0.11 17.86 0.82
N SER A 70 0.68 18.46 -0.24
CA SER A 70 -0.06 19.38 -1.12
C SER A 70 -1.25 18.71 -1.82
N ASP A 71 -1.18 17.41 -2.10
CA ASP A 71 -2.28 16.62 -2.70
C ASP A 71 -3.25 16.05 -1.64
N LEU A 72 -3.19 16.50 -0.38
CA LEU A 72 -4.09 16.06 0.70
C LEU A 72 -5.56 16.12 0.30
N GLU A 73 -5.95 17.13 -0.48
CA GLU A 73 -7.33 17.37 -0.92
C GLU A 73 -7.82 16.34 -1.95
N ASP A 74 -6.91 15.66 -2.65
CA ASP A 74 -7.25 14.62 -3.63
C ASP A 74 -7.22 13.20 -3.00
N LEU A 75 -6.77 13.10 -1.75
CA LEU A 75 -6.78 11.82 -1.04
C LEU A 75 -8.21 11.35 -0.73
N ARG A 76 -8.38 10.03 -0.61
CA ARG A 76 -9.63 9.43 -0.15
C ARG A 76 -9.97 9.92 1.27
N GLU A 77 -11.27 10.08 1.53
CA GLU A 77 -11.77 10.59 2.81
C GLU A 77 -11.31 9.77 4.02
N ASN A 78 -11.26 8.44 3.90
CA ASN A 78 -10.73 7.57 4.95
C ASN A 78 -9.26 7.89 5.29
N ILE A 79 -8.44 8.10 4.26
CA ILE A 79 -7.02 8.43 4.43
C ILE A 79 -6.85 9.81 5.06
N LYS A 80 -7.64 10.80 4.60
CA LYS A 80 -7.70 12.14 5.20
C LYS A 80 -8.09 12.07 6.68
N ALA A 81 -9.06 11.24 7.05
CA ALA A 81 -9.49 11.09 8.44
C ALA A 81 -8.36 10.54 9.33
N ILE A 82 -7.65 9.51 8.87
CA ILE A 82 -6.49 8.94 9.58
C ILE A 82 -5.37 9.98 9.73
N ILE A 83 -5.04 10.71 8.66
CA ILE A 83 -4.02 11.76 8.71
C ILE A 83 -4.40 12.85 9.72
N LYS A 84 -5.68 13.30 9.69
CA LYS A 84 -6.19 14.28 10.64
C LYS A 84 -6.12 13.76 12.08
N ASP A 85 -6.46 12.50 12.33
CA ASP A 85 -6.33 11.86 13.65
C ASP A 85 -4.87 11.89 14.16
N ILE A 86 -3.91 11.59 13.28
CA ILE A 86 -2.48 11.64 13.61
C ILE A 86 -2.02 13.07 13.94
N LEU A 87 -2.49 14.07 13.19
CA LEU A 87 -2.13 15.48 13.38
C LEU A 87 -2.75 16.07 14.66
N ASN A 88 -3.99 15.68 14.98
CA ASN A 88 -4.81 16.25 16.06
C ASN A 88 -4.48 15.66 17.46
N ASN A 89 -3.38 14.92 17.58
CA ASN A 89 -2.96 14.21 18.80
C ASN A 89 -2.44 15.11 19.93
N ASP A 90 -3.16 16.18 20.26
CA ASP A 90 -2.98 16.94 21.50
C ASP A 90 -3.99 16.53 22.58
N LYS A 91 -5.02 15.72 22.26
CA LYS A 91 -6.03 15.25 23.23
C LYS A 91 -6.44 13.80 22.99
N GLU A 92 -5.93 12.94 23.89
CA GLU A 92 -6.52 11.73 24.47
C GLU A 92 -7.36 10.76 23.60
N LYS A 93 -6.82 9.52 23.52
CA LYS A 93 -7.47 8.18 23.53
C LYS A 93 -8.22 7.64 22.28
N ASP A 94 -7.67 6.51 21.83
CA ASP A 94 -8.34 5.21 21.52
C ASP A 94 -9.12 4.98 20.19
N ILE A 95 -8.49 4.15 19.34
CA ILE A 95 -9.00 2.99 18.54
C ILE A 95 -10.27 3.15 17.68
N GLN A 96 -10.15 2.90 16.36
CA GLN A 96 -10.87 1.79 15.68
C GLN A 96 -10.22 1.34 14.36
N ASN A 97 -10.25 0.01 14.22
CA ASN A 97 -9.87 -0.87 13.13
C ASN A 97 -10.50 -0.49 11.77
N THR A 98 -9.76 -0.67 10.67
CA THR A 98 -10.34 -0.92 9.35
C THR A 98 -9.48 -1.95 8.62
N GLU A 99 -9.72 -3.21 8.97
CA GLU A 99 -9.75 -4.30 8.02
C GLU A 99 -10.65 -3.91 6.84
N ASN A 100 -10.05 -3.57 5.70
CA ASN A 100 -10.70 -3.79 4.41
C ASN A 100 -10.03 -4.96 3.72
N ALA A 101 -10.61 -6.13 3.97
CA ALA A 101 -10.44 -7.31 3.18
C ALA A 101 -10.71 -7.00 1.70
N ASN A 102 -9.74 -7.24 0.83
CA ASN A 102 -10.03 -7.80 -0.49
C ASN A 102 -9.21 -9.07 -0.66
N LYS A 103 -9.78 -10.12 -0.08
CA LYS A 103 -9.57 -11.53 -0.39
C LYS A 103 -9.82 -11.73 -1.90
N THR A 104 -8.75 -11.89 -2.68
CA THR A 104 -8.84 -12.70 -3.91
C THR A 104 -7.86 -13.85 -3.75
N GLU A 105 -8.35 -14.90 -3.12
CA GLU A 105 -7.75 -16.21 -3.11
C GLU A 105 -7.88 -16.80 -4.51
N ASN A 106 -6.92 -16.53 -5.39
CA ASN A 106 -6.75 -17.38 -6.56
C ASN A 106 -6.03 -18.66 -6.13
N ASN A 107 -6.84 -19.68 -5.87
CA ASN A 107 -6.49 -21.05 -5.53
C ASN A 107 -5.78 -21.81 -6.68
N VAL A 108 -4.61 -21.35 -7.15
CA VAL A 108 -3.81 -22.19 -8.05
C VAL A 108 -3.10 -23.26 -7.21
N THR A 109 -3.77 -24.41 -7.11
CA THR A 109 -3.18 -25.65 -6.59
C THR A 109 -2.10 -26.13 -7.56
N ILE A 110 -0.87 -25.63 -7.43
CA ILE A 110 0.30 -26.26 -8.07
C ILE A 110 0.64 -27.51 -7.26
N LYS A 111 0.02 -28.65 -7.60
CA LYS A 111 0.51 -29.97 -7.18
C LYS A 111 1.90 -30.19 -7.78
N ARG A 112 2.96 -29.87 -7.04
CA ARG A 112 4.32 -30.31 -7.36
C ARG A 112 4.38 -31.83 -7.20
N LYS A 113 4.13 -32.56 -8.30
CA LYS A 113 4.44 -33.99 -8.39
C LYS A 113 5.95 -34.16 -8.20
N ARG A 114 6.36 -34.64 -7.02
CA ARG A 114 7.70 -35.19 -6.80
C ARG A 114 7.81 -36.44 -7.68
N ASN A 115 8.44 -36.29 -8.84
CA ASN A 115 8.78 -37.43 -9.68
C ASN A 115 9.94 -38.17 -8.98
N LYS A 116 9.62 -39.23 -8.25
CA LYS A 116 10.61 -40.15 -7.69
C LYS A 116 11.09 -41.02 -8.84
N GLN A 117 12.16 -40.58 -9.49
CA GLN A 117 12.82 -41.36 -10.53
C GLN A 117 13.40 -42.61 -9.87
N LYS A 118 12.80 -43.77 -10.20
CA LYS A 118 13.31 -45.08 -9.87
C LYS A 118 14.70 -45.20 -10.50
N PHE A 119 15.73 -45.40 -9.69
CA PHE A 119 16.92 -46.11 -10.17
C PHE A 119 16.76 -47.56 -9.72
N VAL A 120 16.86 -48.44 -10.71
CA VAL A 120 16.64 -49.88 -10.66
C VAL A 120 18.01 -50.55 -10.78
N GLU A 121 18.13 -51.65 -10.04
CA GLU A 121 19.23 -52.64 -9.98
C GLU A 121 20.55 -52.21 -9.32
#